data_AF-A0A355HBH9-F1
#
_entry.id   AF-A0A355HBH9-F1
#
_cell.length_a   1.000
_cell.length_b   1.000
_cell.length_c   1.000
_cell.angle_alpha   90.00
_cell.angle_beta   90.00
_cell.angle_gamma   90.00
#
_symmetry.space_group_name_H-M   'P 1'
#
loop_
_entity.id
_entity.type
_entity.pdbx_description
1 polymer ?
#
loop_
_entity_poly.entity_id
_entity_poly.type
_entity_poly.pdbx_seq_one_letter_code
_entity_poly.pdbx_strand_id
1 'polypeptide(L)' 'MMREINKLVGNQPQGIGYLLPADYRRTVKVLMSSGSDPVISKKPKGAWSHKIWNAM' A
#
# COMPACT_ATOMS: atom_id res chain seq x y z
N MET A 1 -8.09 26.97 -1.30
CA MET A 1 -7.58 26.00 -2.28
C MET A 1 -7.18 24.67 -1.62
N MET A 2 -6.25 24.65 -0.65
CA MET A 2 -5.83 23.41 0.04
C MET A 2 -6.96 22.58 0.67
N ARG A 3 -8.00 23.23 1.21
CA ARG A 3 -9.18 22.54 1.77
C ARG A 3 -9.93 21.66 0.76
N GLU A 4 -10.06 22.11 -0.49
CA GLU A 4 -10.76 21.33 -1.52
C GLU A 4 -9.88 20.20 -2.06
N ILE A 5 -8.56 20.41 -2.13
CA ILE A 5 -7.58 19.37 -2.48
C ILE A 5 -7.59 18.24 -1.44
N ASN A 6 -7.67 18.57 -0.15
CA ASN A 6 -7.69 17.57 0.92
C ASN A 6 -8.90 16.61 0.83
N LYS A 7 -10.04 17.03 0.25
CA LYS A 7 -11.20 16.16 0.05
C LYS A 7 -10.95 15.05 -0.98
N LEU A 8 -10.01 15.25 -1.90
CA LEU A 8 -9.63 14.27 -2.91
C LEU A 8 -8.70 13.19 -2.33
N VAL A 9 -8.08 13.47 -1.19
CA VAL A 9 -7.29 12.49 -0.46
C VAL A 9 -8.29 11.62 0.32
N GLY A 10 -8.43 10.36 -0.09
CA GLY A 10 -9.43 9.45 0.45
C GLY A 10 -9.41 9.34 1.97
N ASN A 11 -10.56 9.00 2.56
CA ASN A 11 -10.71 8.89 4.01
C ASN A 11 -10.18 7.53 4.49
N GLN A 12 -8.88 7.45 4.79
CA GLN A 12 -8.24 6.22 5.25
C GLN A 12 -8.36 6.07 6.78
N PRO A 13 -8.57 4.86 7.33
CA PRO A 13 -8.89 4.69 8.75
C PRO A 13 -7.75 5.11 9.71
N GLN A 14 -6.50 5.02 9.27
CA GLN A 14 -5.30 5.40 10.03
C GLN A 14 -4.73 6.77 9.59
N GLY A 15 -5.48 7.53 8.79
CA GLY A 15 -5.03 8.83 8.27
C GLY A 15 -4.14 8.73 7.02
N ILE A 16 -3.81 9.89 6.46
CA ILE A 16 -3.07 10.03 5.21
C ILE A 16 -1.64 9.51 5.39
N GLY A 17 -1.20 8.64 4.49
CA GLY A 17 0.19 8.15 4.45
C GLY A 17 0.42 6.83 5.19
N TYR A 18 -0.56 6.31 5.94
CA TYR A 18 -0.47 4.99 6.54
C TYR A 18 -0.67 3.90 5.48
N LEU A 19 0.33 3.05 5.27
CA LEU A 19 0.18 1.87 4.42
C LEU A 19 -0.66 0.80 5.11
N LEU A 20 -1.88 0.56 4.64
CA LEU A 20 -2.67 -0.57 5.12
C LEU A 20 -2.00 -1.89 4.71
N PRO A 21 -1.78 -2.86 5.64
CA PRO A 21 -1.20 -4.15 5.28
C PRO A 21 -2.03 -4.94 4.25
N ALA A 22 -3.35 -4.67 4.18
CA ALA A 22 -4.24 -5.24 3.18
C ALA A 22 -3.91 -4.76 1.76
N ASP A 23 -3.49 -3.51 1.60
CA ASP A 23 -3.14 -2.95 0.29
C ASP A 23 -1.84 -3.57 -0.21
N TYR A 24 -0.85 -3.76 0.66
CA TYR A 24 0.36 -4.53 0.31
C TYR A 24 0.00 -5.95 -0.16
N ARG A 25 -0.85 -6.67 0.58
CA ARG A 25 -1.28 -8.02 0.21
C ARG A 25 -2.01 -8.04 -1.13
N ARG A 26 -2.87 -7.05 -1.40
CA ARG A 26 -3.57 -6.89 -2.67
C ARG A 26 -2.58 -6.68 -3.82
N THR A 27 -1.61 -5.79 -3.66
CA THR A 27 -0.58 -5.52 -4.68
C THR A 27 0.22 -6.78 -4.99
N VAL A 28 0.71 -7.49 -3.96
CA VAL A 28 1.43 -8.76 -4.14
C VAL A 28 0.56 -9.77 -4.89
N LYS A 29 -0.73 -9.87 -4.55
CA LYS A 29 -1.66 -10.77 -5.27
C LYS A 29 -1.78 -10.39 -6.74
N VAL A 30 -1.93 -9.11 -7.06
CA VAL A 30 -2.04 -8.62 -8.45
C VAL A 30 -0.77 -8.93 -9.25
N LEU A 31 0.40 -8.66 -8.67
CA LEU A 31 1.69 -8.92 -9.32
C LEU A 31 1.95 -10.40 -9.57
N MET A 32 1.41 -11.28 -8.71
CA MET A 32 1.52 -12.73 -8.85
C MET A 32 0.43 -13.35 -9.73
N SER A 33 -0.68 -12.66 -9.99
CA SER A 33 -1.83 -13.25 -10.69
C SER A 33 -1.77 -13.17 -12.21
N SER A 34 -0.76 -12.51 -12.78
CA SER A 34 -0.57 -12.52 -14.24
C SER A 34 -0.25 -13.96 -14.67
N GLY A 35 -1.09 -14.52 -15.55
CA GLY A 35 -1.18 -15.96 -15.78
C GLY A 35 0.10 -16.57 -16.33
N SER A 36 0.47 -16.18 -17.56
CA SER A 36 1.64 -16.75 -18.26
C SER A 36 2.96 -16.06 -17.92
N ASP A 37 2.92 -14.82 -17.41
CA ASP A 37 4.10 -14.05 -17.05
C ASP A 37 3.83 -13.22 -15.78
N PRO A 38 3.87 -13.85 -14.59
CA PRO A 38 3.75 -13.15 -13.33
C PRO A 38 4.96 -12.24 -13.10
N VAL A 39 4.70 -10.97 -12.77
CA VAL A 39 5.76 -9.96 -12.51
C VAL A 39 6.68 -10.42 -11.39
N ILE A 40 6.13 -11.10 -10.38
CA ILE A 40 6.89 -11.71 -9.30
C ILE A 40 6.50 -13.19 -9.13
N SER A 41 7.48 -14.05 -8.93
CA SER A 41 7.28 -15.49 -8.74
C SER A 41 7.12 -15.91 -7.28
N LYS A 42 7.45 -15.05 -6.31
CA LYS A 42 7.42 -15.34 -4.87
C LYS A 42 6.98 -14.11 -4.08
N LYS A 43 6.37 -14.36 -2.91
CA LYS A 43 6.01 -13.28 -1.97
C LYS A 43 7.26 -12.62 -1.40
N PRO A 44 7.37 -11.28 -1.43
CA PRO A 44 8.49 -10.58 -0.83
C PRO A 44 8.48 -10.72 0.69
N LYS A 45 9.68 -10.79 1.30
CA LYS A 45 9.88 -10.76 2.76
C LYS A 45 10.56 -9.45 3.13
N GLY A 46 10.03 -8.76 4.15
CA GLY A 46 10.63 -7.50 4.63
C GLY A 46 10.58 -6.33 3.64
N ALA A 47 9.76 -6.39 2.59
CA ALA A 47 9.71 -5.36 1.54
C ALA A 47 9.01 -4.05 1.96
N TRP A 48 8.41 -4.01 3.14
CA TRP A 48 7.81 -2.80 3.70
C TRP A 48 7.88 -2.82 5.23
N SER A 49 7.79 -1.64 5.85
CA SER A 49 7.66 -1.50 7.30
C SER A 49 6.94 -0.21 7.67
N HIS A 50 6.39 -0.14 8.88
CA HIS A 50 5.88 1.10 9.48
C HIS A 50 6.89 1.80 10.39
N LYS A 51 8.19 1.50 10.29
CA LYS A 51 9.20 2.04 11.23
C LYS A 51 9.16 3.57 11.34
N ILE A 52 9.04 4.27 10.21
CA ILE A 52 8.96 5.74 10.19
C ILE A 52 7.63 6.22 10.77
N TRP A 53 6.51 5.60 10.38
CA TRP A 53 5.20 5.96 10.90
C TRP A 53 5.11 5.79 12.42
N ASN A 54 5.67 4.69 12.95
CA ASN A 54 5.66 4.40 14.39
C ASN A 54 6.67 5.24 15.20
N ALA A 55 7.55 5.98 14.53
CA ALA A 55 8.50 6.88 15.16
C ALA A 55 7.98 8.34 15.26
N MET A 56 6.82 8.61 14.65
CA MET A 56 6.07 9.87 14.77
C MET A 56 5.11 9.80 15.96
#